data_AF-A0A950VDH0-F1
#
_entry.id   AF-A0A950VDH0-F1
#
_cell.length_a   1.000
_cell.length_b   1.000
_cell.length_c   1.000
_cell.angle_alpha   90.00
_cell.angle_beta   90.00
_cell.angle_gamma   90.00
#
_symmetry.space_group_name_H-M   'P 1'
#
loop_
_entity.id
_entity.type
_entity.pdbx_description
1 polymer ?
#
loop_
_entity_poly.entity_id
_entity_poly.type
_entity_poly.pdbx_seq_one_letter_code
_entity_poly.pdbx_strand_id
1 'polypeptide(L)' 'VLRNLAARPPYFHNGAAPDLSHVVNFYDTRFQMHLTAGETADLVAFLKSL' A
#
# COMPACT_ATOMS: atom_id res chain seq x y z
N VAL A 1 18.00 -2.51 8.41
CA VAL A 1 17.01 -3.10 9.33
C VAL A 1 15.63 -2.76 8.80
N LEU A 2 15.07 -3.65 7.98
CA LEU A 2 13.70 -3.58 7.44
C LEU A 2 12.88 -4.59 8.24
N ARG A 3 12.65 -4.29 9.51
CA ARG A 3 11.87 -5.13 10.40
C ARG A 3 11.05 -4.20 11.28
N ASN A 4 9.74 -4.40 11.29
CA ASN A 4 8.71 -3.56 11.92
C ASN A 4 8.28 -2.30 11.17
N LEU A 5 7.88 -2.46 9.92
CA LEU A 5 6.79 -1.62 9.41
C LEU A 5 5.59 -2.48 9.04
N ALA A 6 5.10 -3.27 10.01
CA ALA A 6 3.67 -3.46 10.16
C ALA A 6 3.07 -2.08 10.46
N ALA A 7 2.99 -1.24 9.42
CA ALA A 7 2.61 0.15 9.52
C ALA A 7 1.20 0.18 10.11
N ARG A 8 1.12 0.76 11.30
CA ARG A 8 -0.11 0.87 12.06
C ARG A 8 -0.96 1.91 11.33
N PRO A 9 -2.10 1.53 10.74
CA PRO A 9 -3.00 2.51 10.15
C PRO A 9 -3.36 3.61 11.17
N PRO A 10 -3.65 4.83 10.70
CA PRO A 10 -3.76 5.22 9.29
C PRO A 10 -2.40 5.53 8.63
N TYR A 11 -2.28 5.23 7.34
CA TYR A 11 -1.10 5.46 6.50
C TYR A 11 -1.08 6.90 5.96
N PHE A 12 0.10 7.36 5.50
CA PHE A 12 0.45 8.76 5.19
C PHE A 12 0.58 9.68 6.41
N HIS A 13 1.39 10.74 6.27
CA HIS A 13 1.65 11.71 7.35
C HIS A 13 0.39 12.43 7.85
N ASN A 14 -0.69 12.45 7.07
CA ASN A 14 -1.99 13.05 7.40
C ASN A 14 -3.10 12.01 7.68
N GLY A 15 -2.77 10.72 7.68
CA GLY A 15 -3.74 9.64 7.91
C GLY A 15 -4.77 9.44 6.78
N ALA A 16 -4.51 9.94 5.57
CA ALA A 16 -5.47 9.89 4.46
C ALA A 16 -5.70 8.49 3.88
N ALA A 17 -4.83 7.51 4.18
CA ALA A 17 -5.01 6.13 3.72
C ALA A 17 -5.39 5.22 4.91
N PRO A 18 -6.65 4.75 4.98
CA PRO A 18 -7.11 3.90 6.08
C PRO A 18 -6.53 2.49 6.03
N ASP A 19 -6.09 2.02 4.87
CA ASP A 19 -5.55 0.68 4.64
C ASP A 19 -4.47 0.68 3.54
N LEU A 20 -3.78 -0.45 3.38
CA LEU A 20 -2.74 -0.64 2.37
C LEU A 20 -3.27 -0.56 0.93
N SER A 21 -4.54 -0.91 0.69
CA SER A 21 -5.12 -0.82 -0.65
C SER A 21 -5.21 0.64 -1.10
N HIS A 22 -5.55 1.57 -0.19
CA HIS A 22 -5.52 2.99 -0.47
C HIS A 22 -4.11 3.51 -0.76
N VAL A 23 -3.10 2.99 -0.05
CA VAL A 23 -1.69 3.34 -0.32
C VAL A 23 -1.26 2.85 -1.71
N VAL A 24 -1.57 1.60 -2.06
CA VAL A 24 -1.23 1.03 -3.38
C VAL A 24 -1.94 1.79 -4.50
N ASN A 25 -3.24 2.05 -4.36
CA ASN A 25 -4.02 2.79 -5.36
C ASN A 25 -3.50 4.24 -5.55
N PHE A 26 -3.10 4.89 -4.45
CA PHE A 26 -2.49 6.21 -4.53
C PHE A 26 -1.22 6.19 -5.39
N TYR A 27 -0.34 5.21 -5.17
CA TYR A 27 0.90 5.10 -5.94
C TYR A 27 0.66 4.63 -7.37
N ASP A 28 -0.28 3.71 -7.60
CA ASP A 28 -0.68 3.29 -8.94
C ASP A 28 -1.09 4.50 -9.80
N THR A 29 -1.91 5.38 -9.24
CA THR A 29 -2.29 6.65 -9.89
C THR A 29 -1.11 7.60 -10.05
N ARG A 30 -0.32 7.80 -8.98
CA ARG A 30 0.78 8.79 -8.94
C ARG A 30 1.89 8.49 -9.95
N PHE A 31 2.14 7.21 -10.20
CA PHE A 31 3.19 6.73 -11.09
C PHE A 31 2.65 6.13 -12.39
N GLN A 32 1.33 6.12 -12.59
CA GLN A 32 0.68 5.53 -13.76
C GLN A 32 1.15 4.08 -13.97
N MET A 33 1.12 3.28 -12.91
CA MET A 33 1.60 1.89 -12.98
C MET A 33 0.65 0.97 -13.74
N HIS A 34 -0.62 1.35 -13.87
CA HIS A 34 -1.65 0.60 -14.57
C HIS A 34 -1.81 -0.82 -14.01
N LEU A 35 -1.74 -0.96 -12.69
CA LEU A 35 -1.90 -2.25 -12.02
C LEU A 35 -3.30 -2.79 -12.25
N THR A 36 -3.38 -4.08 -12.58
CA THR A 36 -4.63 -4.82 -12.55
C THR A 36 -5.08 -5.06 -11.11
N ALA A 37 -6.37 -5.33 -10.92
CA ALA A 37 -6.90 -5.65 -9.59
C ALA A 37 -6.20 -6.85 -8.91
N GLY A 38 -5.71 -7.82 -9.70
CA GLY A 38 -4.92 -8.95 -9.21
C GLY A 38 -3.55 -8.51 -8.69
N GLU A 39 -2.80 -7.74 -9.49
CA GLU A 39 -1.47 -7.24 -9.09
C GLU A 39 -1.55 -6.30 -7.88
N THR A 40 -2.60 -5.49 -7.77
CA THR A 40 -2.88 -4.69 -6.58
C THR A 40 -3.07 -5.59 -5.35
N ALA A 41 -3.87 -6.66 -5.46
CA ALA A 41 -4.13 -7.57 -4.35
C ALA A 41 -2.85 -8.30 -3.91
N ASP A 42 -2.05 -8.76 -4.85
CA ASP A 42 -0.78 -9.43 -4.59
C ASP A 42 0.24 -8.51 -3.93
N LEU A 43 0.34 -7.26 -4.41
CA LEU A 43 1.22 -6.26 -3.80
C LEU A 43 0.77 -5.90 -2.37
N VAL A 44 -0.53 -5.77 -2.12
CA VAL A 44 -1.07 -5.57 -0.77
C VAL A 44 -0.74 -6.77 0.12
N ALA A 45 -0.87 -8.00 -0.38
CA ALA A 45 -0.54 -9.21 0.38
C ALA A 45 0.96 -9.29 0.72
N PHE A 46 1.82 -8.95 -0.24
CA PHE A 46 3.26 -8.85 -0.03
C PHE A 46 3.58 -7.83 1.07
N LEU A 47 3.02 -6.62 1.01
CA LEU A 47 3.24 -5.56 2.00
C LEU A 47 2.75 -5.95 3.41
N LYS A 48 1.72 -6.79 3.52
CA LYS A 48 1.24 -7.33 4.81
C LYS A 48 2.19 -8.37 5.43
N SER A 49 3.10 -8.95 4.65
CA SER A 49 4.00 -10.03 5.07
C SER A 49 5.38 -9.56 5.56
N LEU A 50 5.67 -8.25 5.42
CA LEU A 50 6.92 -7.59 5.84
C LEU A 50 6.88 -7.10 7.29
#